data_AF-A0A1C6TQF0-F1
#
_entry.id   AF-A0A1C6TQF0-F1
#
_cell.length_a   1.000
_cell.length_b   1.000
_cell.length_c   1.000
_cell.angle_alpha   90.00
_cell.angle_beta   90.00
_cell.angle_gamma   90.00
#
_symmetry.space_group_name_H-M   'P 1'
#
loop_
_entity.id
_entity.type
_entity.pdbx_description
1 polymer ?
#
loop_
_entity_poly.entity_id
_entity_poly.type
_entity_poly.pdbx_seq_one_letter_code
_entity_poly.pdbx_strand_id
1 'polypeptide(L)'
;MSAVHGKHTVVTVATKDISAHCKTSSYEGSADVHDTTGYGKKAKTKSGGLLDGKFTCGGTYDSSETTGPRAAIKPLLGETVAVVRKPEGTGAGKPQDKFDAVVSKYVETNPVDDIVSWSAEFEISDEVDDTPQA
;
A
#
# COMPACT_ATOMS: atom_id res chain seq x y z
N MET A 1 -11.38 -3.89 -20.45
CA MET A 1 -10.10 -3.16 -20.37
C MET A 1 -8.96 -4.15 -20.50
N SER A 2 -7.94 -3.75 -21.28
CA SER A 2 -6.73 -4.52 -21.58
C SER A 2 -5.87 -4.70 -20.32
N ALA A 3 -5.01 -5.72 -20.29
CA ALA A 3 -4.05 -5.93 -19.21
C ALA A 3 -3.21 -4.66 -18.95
N VAL A 4 -3.33 -4.08 -17.75
CA VAL A 4 -2.55 -2.92 -17.33
C VAL A 4 -1.20 -3.42 -16.82
N HIS A 5 -0.11 -2.86 -17.34
CA HIS A 5 1.23 -3.23 -16.92
C HIS A 5 1.62 -2.44 -15.66
N GLY A 6 1.95 -3.15 -14.57
CA GLY A 6 2.31 -2.54 -13.29
C GLY A 6 3.60 -1.69 -13.30
N LYS A 7 4.28 -1.54 -14.45
CA LYS A 7 5.47 -0.68 -14.60
C LYS A 7 5.15 0.80 -14.53
N HIS A 8 3.88 1.16 -14.70
CA HIS A 8 3.39 2.53 -14.60
C HIS A 8 2.95 2.88 -13.18
N THR A 9 2.98 1.91 -12.25
CA THR A 9 2.56 2.13 -10.87
C THR A 9 3.47 3.15 -10.21
N VAL A 10 2.88 4.21 -9.67
CA VAL A 10 3.60 5.19 -8.85
C VAL A 10 3.14 5.01 -7.40
N VAL A 11 4.10 4.84 -6.49
CA VAL A 11 3.84 4.75 -5.04
C VAL A 11 4.62 5.86 -4.37
N THR A 12 3.91 6.72 -3.66
CA THR A 12 4.53 7.78 -2.83
C THR A 12 4.20 7.55 -1.37
N VAL A 13 5.21 7.63 -0.51
CA VAL A 13 5.08 7.52 0.96
C VAL A 13 5.55 8.83 1.57
N ALA A 14 4.72 9.48 2.39
CA ALA A 14 5.02 10.76 3.02
C ALA A 14 5.57 11.81 2.03
N THR A 15 4.93 11.92 0.85
CA THR A 15 5.32 12.79 -0.30
C THR A 15 6.61 12.40 -1.03
N LYS A 16 7.32 11.36 -0.61
CA LYS A 16 8.50 10.82 -1.30
C LYS A 16 8.09 9.76 -2.30
N ASP A 17 8.56 9.88 -3.54
CA ASP A 17 8.36 8.86 -4.56
C ASP A 17 9.35 7.72 -4.35
N ILE A 18 8.83 6.51 -4.13
CA ILE A 18 9.61 5.28 -3.95
C ILE A 18 9.43 4.31 -5.12
N SER A 19 8.69 4.71 -6.17
CA SER A 19 8.32 3.86 -7.30
C SER A 19 9.52 3.27 -8.03
N ALA A 20 10.61 4.03 -8.17
CA ALA A 20 11.85 3.56 -8.81
C ALA A 20 12.48 2.35 -8.11
N HIS A 21 12.27 2.22 -6.80
CA HIS A 21 12.86 1.19 -5.94
C HIS A 21 11.86 0.11 -5.52
N CYS A 22 10.62 0.21 -6.00
CA CYS A 22 9.53 -0.69 -5.68
C CYS A 22 9.33 -1.70 -6.81
N LYS A 23 9.74 -2.95 -6.61
CA LYS A 23 9.52 -4.04 -7.59
C LYS A 23 8.14 -4.66 -7.44
N THR A 24 7.59 -4.65 -6.23
CA THR A 24 6.28 -5.20 -5.91
C THR A 24 5.54 -4.29 -4.94
N SER A 25 4.25 -4.08 -5.18
CA SER A 25 3.34 -3.43 -4.23
C SER A 25 2.02 -4.20 -4.22
N SER A 26 1.55 -4.56 -3.03
CA SER A 26 0.29 -5.25 -2.81
C SER A 26 -0.57 -4.47 -1.83
N TYR A 27 -1.81 -4.22 -2.23
CA TYR A 27 -2.84 -3.61 -1.40
C TYR A 27 -3.89 -4.68 -1.10
N GLU A 28 -4.09 -4.99 0.18
CA GLU A 28 -5.14 -5.89 0.65
C GLU A 28 -6.08 -5.10 1.55
N GLY A 29 -7.25 -4.74 1.02
CA GLY A 29 -8.36 -4.21 1.80
C GLY A 29 -9.25 -5.34 2.29
N SER A 30 -9.50 -5.37 3.60
CA SER A 30 -10.50 -6.21 4.26
C SER A 30 -11.61 -5.33 4.83
N ALA A 31 -12.83 -5.86 4.88
CA ALA A 31 -13.90 -5.22 5.62
C ALA A 31 -14.39 -6.21 6.67
N ASP A 32 -14.70 -5.70 7.86
CA ASP A 32 -15.42 -6.50 8.83
C ASP A 32 -16.79 -6.88 8.26
N VAL A 33 -17.23 -8.10 8.55
CA VAL A 33 -18.51 -8.62 8.07
C VAL A 33 -19.26 -9.23 9.24
N HIS A 34 -20.26 -8.52 9.73
CA HIS A 34 -21.12 -8.99 10.81
C HIS A 34 -22.26 -9.84 10.24
N ASP A 35 -22.44 -11.05 10.80
CA ASP A 35 -23.58 -11.91 10.48
C ASP A 35 -24.82 -11.43 11.25
N THR A 36 -25.85 -10.97 10.53
CA THR A 36 -27.09 -10.43 11.11
C THR A 36 -28.28 -11.38 10.90
N THR A 37 -28.03 -12.67 10.67
CA THR A 37 -29.07 -13.62 10.26
C THR A 37 -30.12 -13.84 11.36
N GLY A 38 -31.36 -13.48 11.07
CA GLY A 38 -32.54 -13.72 11.93
C GLY A 38 -33.38 -14.93 11.52
N TYR A 39 -34.36 -15.30 12.36
CA TYR A 39 -35.30 -16.39 12.09
C TYR A 39 -36.10 -16.16 10.79
N GLY A 40 -36.34 -17.25 10.04
CA GLY A 40 -37.10 -17.24 8.79
C GLY A 40 -36.28 -16.95 7.53
N LYS A 41 -34.97 -16.68 7.64
CA LYS A 41 -34.07 -16.53 6.49
C LYS A 41 -33.53 -17.88 6.02
N LYS A 42 -33.40 -18.04 4.69
CA LYS A 42 -32.88 -19.26 4.04
C LYS A 42 -31.40 -19.16 3.64
N ALA A 43 -30.80 -17.98 3.80
CA ALA A 43 -29.38 -17.71 3.54
C ALA A 43 -28.86 -16.65 4.53
N LYS A 44 -27.56 -16.63 4.77
CA LYS A 44 -26.92 -15.70 5.71
C LYS A 44 -27.07 -14.25 5.24
N THR A 45 -27.52 -13.36 6.12
CA THR A 45 -27.52 -11.92 5.89
C THR A 45 -26.31 -11.31 6.57
N LYS A 46 -25.59 -10.44 5.86
CA LYS A 46 -24.33 -9.86 6.29
C LYS A 46 -24.44 -8.33 6.28
N SER A 47 -23.86 -7.67 7.27
CA SER A 47 -23.68 -6.23 7.35
C SER A 47 -22.18 -5.91 7.33
N GLY A 48 -21.77 -4.94 6.52
CA GLY A 48 -20.38 -4.49 6.49
C GLY A 48 -20.04 -3.65 7.72
N GLY A 49 -18.87 -3.91 8.30
CA GLY A 49 -18.26 -3.18 9.41
C GLY A 49 -17.13 -2.26 8.93
N LEU A 50 -16.17 -1.99 9.81
CA LEU A 50 -15.05 -1.11 9.51
C LEU A 50 -14.16 -1.69 8.41
N LEU A 51 -13.58 -0.79 7.63
CA LEU A 51 -12.53 -1.11 6.66
C LEU A 51 -11.22 -1.24 7.41
N ASP A 52 -10.47 -2.28 7.08
CA ASP A 52 -9.12 -2.54 7.54
C ASP A 52 -8.29 -2.91 6.31
N GLY A 53 -6.98 -2.84 6.40
CA GLY A 53 -6.18 -3.39 5.35
C GLY A 53 -4.70 -3.21 5.59
N LYS A 54 -3.95 -3.93 4.78
CA LYS A 54 -2.50 -3.88 4.79
C LYS A 54 -2.00 -3.53 3.41
N PHE A 55 -1.03 -2.63 3.40
CA PHE A 55 -0.25 -2.32 2.22
C PHE A 55 1.17 -2.84 2.43
N THR A 56 1.68 -3.58 1.46
CA THR A 56 3.05 -4.10 1.49
C THR A 56 3.76 -3.65 0.24
N CYS A 57 4.99 -3.18 0.40
CA CYS A 57 5.83 -2.81 -0.74
C CYS A 57 7.27 -3.24 -0.51
N GLY A 58 7.95 -3.58 -1.60
CA GLY A 58 9.33 -4.04 -1.53
C GLY A 58 10.05 -3.97 -2.85
N GLY A 59 11.37 -4.05 -2.78
CA GLY A 59 12.20 -4.02 -3.96
C GLY A 59 13.69 -3.98 -3.63
N THR A 60 14.45 -3.41 -4.54
CA THR A 60 15.91 -3.32 -4.42
C THR A 60 16.30 -2.05 -3.69
N TYR A 61 17.33 -2.19 -2.86
CA TYR A 61 17.90 -1.09 -2.11
C TYR A 61 18.98 -0.42 -2.95
N ASP A 62 18.78 0.86 -3.24
CA ASP A 62 19.81 1.72 -3.81
C ASP A 62 20.36 2.65 -2.72
N SER A 63 21.67 2.56 -2.48
CA SER A 63 22.37 3.37 -1.48
C SER A 63 22.80 4.76 -1.98
N SER A 64 22.68 5.01 -3.28
CA SER A 64 23.12 6.26 -3.92
C SER A 64 22.06 7.38 -3.85
N GLU A 65 20.80 7.03 -3.61
CA GLU A 65 19.72 8.01 -3.54
C GLU A 65 19.42 8.48 -2.12
N THR A 66 19.52 9.78 -1.90
CA THR A 66 19.13 10.46 -0.65
C THR A 66 17.63 10.37 -0.35
N THR A 67 16.81 10.01 -1.34
CA THR A 67 15.36 9.73 -1.25
C THR A 67 15.04 8.24 -1.23
N GLY A 68 16.05 7.38 -1.10
CA GLY A 68 15.86 5.94 -1.12
C GLY A 68 14.93 5.42 -0.02
N PRO A 69 14.43 4.18 -0.18
CA PRO A 69 13.41 3.58 0.70
C PRO A 69 13.80 3.55 2.18
N ARG A 70 15.09 3.45 2.51
CA ARG A 70 15.55 3.53 3.91
C ARG A 70 15.49 4.95 4.48
N ALA A 71 15.83 5.97 3.70
CA ALA A 71 15.73 7.36 4.16
C ALA A 71 14.27 7.81 4.29
N ALA A 72 13.39 7.27 3.44
CA ALA A 72 11.96 7.58 3.46
C ALA A 72 11.18 6.77 4.50
N ILE A 73 11.42 5.46 4.64
CA ILE A 73 10.55 4.56 5.43
C ILE A 73 11.09 4.28 6.83
N LYS A 74 12.41 4.10 6.98
CA LYS A 74 13.02 3.77 8.29
C LYS A 74 12.75 4.80 9.40
N PRO A 75 12.80 6.13 9.16
CA PRO A 75 12.50 7.10 10.21
C PRO A 75 11.01 7.20 10.54
N LEU A 76 10.14 6.66 9.68
CA LEU A 76 8.69 6.68 9.85
C LEU A 76 8.16 5.37 10.46
N LEU A 77 9.04 4.48 10.92
CA LEU A 77 8.66 3.23 11.56
C LEU A 77 7.85 3.52 12.84
N GLY A 78 6.60 3.04 12.91
CA GLY A 78 5.67 3.30 14.00
C GLY A 78 4.91 4.62 13.90
N GLU A 79 5.13 5.42 12.86
CA GLU A 79 4.40 6.68 12.60
C GLU A 79 3.32 6.45 11.53
N THR A 80 2.23 7.23 11.63
CA THR A 80 1.20 7.29 10.59
C THR A 80 1.67 8.16 9.44
N VAL A 81 1.65 7.62 8.23
CA VAL A 81 2.11 8.31 7.02
C VAL A 81 1.08 8.23 5.90
N ALA A 82 0.92 9.32 5.17
CA ALA A 82 0.10 9.34 3.97
C ALA A 82 0.79 8.54 2.84
N VAL A 83 0.12 7.48 2.37
CA VAL A 83 0.52 6.67 1.23
C VAL A 83 -0.41 6.95 0.07
N VAL A 84 0.17 7.21 -1.10
CA VAL A 84 -0.59 7.35 -2.35
C VAL A 84 -0.11 6.31 -3.33
N ARG A 85 -1.02 5.45 -3.76
CA ARG A 85 -0.80 4.42 -4.76
C ARG A 85 -1.56 4.77 -6.03
N LYS A 86 -0.85 4.81 -7.15
CA LYS A 86 -1.39 5.11 -8.48
C LYS A 86 -1.12 3.93 -9.40
N PRO A 87 -1.98 2.90 -9.41
CA PRO A 87 -1.72 1.64 -10.14
C PRO A 87 -1.60 1.81 -11.66
N GLU A 88 -2.21 2.86 -12.23
CA GLU A 88 -2.14 3.18 -13.67
C GLU A 88 -1.24 4.39 -13.99
N GLY A 89 -0.47 4.85 -13.00
CA GLY A 89 0.38 6.03 -13.08
C GLY A 89 -0.38 7.34 -12.99
N THR A 90 0.22 8.42 -13.47
CA THR A 90 -0.37 9.77 -13.42
C THR A 90 -1.23 10.06 -14.65
N GLY A 91 -2.38 10.72 -14.45
CA GLY A 91 -3.30 11.16 -15.50
C GLY A 91 -4.73 11.33 -14.99
N ALA A 92 -5.42 12.38 -15.46
CA ALA A 92 -6.80 12.66 -15.07
C ALA A 92 -7.73 11.47 -15.36
N GLY A 93 -8.61 11.17 -14.40
CA GLY A 93 -9.55 10.04 -14.46
C GLY A 93 -8.95 8.67 -14.18
N LYS A 94 -7.64 8.58 -13.86
CA LYS A 94 -7.00 7.32 -13.49
C LYS A 94 -7.24 6.95 -12.03
N PRO A 95 -7.27 5.64 -11.70
CA PRO A 95 -7.40 5.18 -10.33
C PRO A 95 -6.23 5.66 -9.46
N GLN A 96 -6.56 6.04 -8.24
CA GLN A 96 -5.63 6.45 -7.21
C GLN A 96 -6.22 6.04 -5.86
N ASP A 97 -5.41 5.37 -5.07
CA ASP A 97 -5.73 4.98 -3.70
C ASP A 97 -4.87 5.86 -2.79
N LYS A 98 -5.49 6.73 -2.00
CA LYS A 98 -4.84 7.53 -0.96
C LYS A 98 -5.29 7.02 0.39
N PHE A 99 -4.36 6.72 1.27
CA PHE A 99 -4.71 6.27 2.61
C PHE A 99 -3.59 6.64 3.58
N ASP A 100 -3.97 6.93 4.81
CA ASP A 100 -3.01 7.01 5.89
C ASP A 100 -2.69 5.59 6.35
N ALA A 101 -1.42 5.29 6.61
CA ALA A 101 -1.02 3.98 7.10
C ALA A 101 0.13 4.09 8.10
N VAL A 102 0.08 3.27 9.14
CA VAL A 102 1.16 3.12 10.11
C VAL A 102 2.21 2.19 9.53
N VAL A 103 3.47 2.61 9.52
CA VAL A 103 4.57 1.72 9.13
C VAL A 103 4.78 0.69 10.25
N SER A 104 4.17 -0.48 10.12
CA SER A 104 4.22 -1.52 11.16
C SER A 104 5.54 -2.26 11.16
N LYS A 105 6.16 -2.45 9.99
CA LYS A 105 7.40 -3.22 9.87
C LYS A 105 8.26 -2.78 8.70
N TYR A 106 9.58 -2.78 8.92
CA TYR A 106 10.58 -2.59 7.87
C TYR A 106 11.66 -3.66 8.01
N VAL A 107 11.95 -4.38 6.91
CA VAL A 107 12.98 -5.42 6.84
C VAL A 107 13.94 -5.08 5.71
N GLU A 108 15.23 -5.17 5.98
CA GLU A 108 16.31 -5.02 5.01
C GLU A 108 17.14 -6.30 5.01
N THR A 109 17.34 -6.89 3.83
CA THR A 109 18.12 -8.12 3.66
C THR A 109 19.36 -7.81 2.84
N ASN A 110 20.53 -8.04 3.43
CA ASN A 110 21.83 -7.76 2.82
C ASN A 110 22.63 -9.07 2.59
N PRO A 111 22.30 -9.84 1.54
CA PRO A 111 23.08 -11.03 1.18
C PRO A 111 24.45 -10.65 0.60
N VAL A 112 25.46 -11.48 0.81
CA VAL A 112 26.83 -11.26 0.30
C VAL A 112 26.93 -11.51 -1.22
N ASP A 113 26.05 -12.35 -1.77
CA ASP A 113 26.08 -12.82 -3.16
C ASP A 113 24.87 -12.36 -4.00
N ASP A 114 24.08 -11.40 -3.49
CA ASP A 114 22.88 -10.92 -4.18
C ASP A 114 22.61 -9.43 -3.86
N ILE A 115 21.69 -8.81 -4.59
CA ILE A 115 21.32 -7.41 -4.45
C ILE A 115 20.57 -7.20 -3.14
N VAL A 116 20.96 -6.17 -2.40
CA VAL A 116 20.26 -5.78 -1.17
C VAL A 116 18.78 -5.50 -1.48
N SER A 117 17.90 -6.13 -0.70
CA SER A 117 16.45 -5.97 -0.84
C SER A 117 15.83 -5.42 0.43
N TRP A 118 14.70 -4.74 0.27
CA TRP A 118 13.92 -4.20 1.37
C TRP A 118 12.45 -4.55 1.19
N SER A 119 11.75 -4.67 2.32
CA SER A 119 10.30 -4.80 2.35
C SER A 119 9.74 -4.00 3.53
N ALA A 120 8.64 -3.30 3.30
CA ALA A 120 7.91 -2.59 4.32
C ALA A 120 6.44 -3.05 4.34
N GLU A 121 5.92 -3.18 5.55
CA GLU A 121 4.50 -3.45 5.83
C GLU A 121 3.90 -2.18 6.45
N PHE A 122 2.74 -1.81 5.93
CA PHE A 122 1.97 -0.65 6.33
C PHE A 122 0.56 -1.13 6.69
N GLU A 123 0.08 -0.75 7.86
CA GLU A 123 -1.30 -1.01 8.30
C GLU A 123 -2.14 0.23 8.04
N ILE A 124 -3.19 0.09 7.24
CA ILE A 124 -4.07 1.20 6.89
C ILE A 124 -4.74 1.73 8.17
N SER A 125 -4.78 3.04 8.29
CA SER A 125 -5.36 3.73 9.43
C SER A 125 -6.32 4.80 8.91
N ASP A 126 -7.48 4.87 9.54
CA ASP A 126 -8.52 5.87 9.27
C ASP A 126 -9.22 5.67 7.91
N GLU A 127 -9.19 6.67 7.02
CA GLU A 127 -9.94 6.62 5.77
C GLU A 127 -9.07 6.26 4.55
N VAL A 128 -9.65 5.45 3.66
CA VAL A 128 -9.13 5.18 2.31
C VAL A 128 -9.91 6.03 1.31
N ASP A 129 -9.21 6.97 0.68
CA ASP A 129 -9.71 7.81 -0.39
C ASP A 129 -9.35 7.22 -1.76
N ASP A 130 -10.32 6.56 -2.38
CA ASP A 130 -10.25 5.99 -3.73
C ASP A 130 -10.65 7.01 -4.83
N THR A 131 -10.68 8.31 -4.53
CA THR A 131 -11.10 9.33 -5.50
C THR A 131 -10.14 9.34 -6.70
N PRO A 132 -10.67 9.20 -7.94
CA PRO A 132 -9.88 9.26 -9.15
C PRO A 132 -9.07 10.56 -9.25
N GLN A 133 -7.92 10.48 -9.93
CA GLN A 133 -7.07 11.66 -10.13
C GLN A 133 -7.83 12.77 -10.86
N ALA A 134 -7.71 14.00 -10.37
CA ALA A 134 -8.21 15.21 -11.02
C ALA A 134 -7.49 15.50 -12.34
#